data_AF-A0A8R1IVF4-F1
#
_entry.id   AF-A0A8R1IVF4-F1
#
_cell.length_a   1.000
_cell.length_b   1.000
_cell.length_c   1.000
_cell.angle_alpha   90.00
_cell.angle_beta   90.00
_cell.angle_gamma   90.00
#
_symmetry.space_group_name_H-M   'P 1'
#
loop_
_entity.id
_entity.type
_entity.pdbx_description
1 polymer ?
#
loop_
_entity_poly.entity_id
_entity_poly.type
_entity_poly.pdbx_seq_one_letter_code
_entity_poly.pdbx_strand_id
1 'polypeptide(L)'
;MDENTVRLLKVDYWFRTESMIYDDLDNKEKNPSTVISGNFTFETLHHDIEGGMLGRFSLTQCNTGNCGNPSPIYISFQQGGNNVQHVLKAADEPKATWNFLYAIANTIYTPAEYGDGDAQTVNTVYGKCRVYFGRPEDKKFRRMIDKCELGHGVNFTRFEGIEKVEYDQDV
;
A
#
# COMPACT_ATOMS: atom_id res chain seq x y z
N MET A 1 37.00 8.11 8.07
CA MET A 1 36.11 7.14 7.39
C MET A 1 34.84 7.21 8.23
N ASP A 2 33.85 7.98 7.80
CA ASP A 2 32.65 8.27 8.61
C ASP A 2 31.79 7.02 8.76
N GLU A 3 31.78 6.47 9.97
CA GLU A 3 30.85 5.43 10.41
C GLU A 3 29.49 6.09 10.72
N ASN A 4 28.41 5.52 10.18
CA ASN A 4 26.98 5.89 10.35
C ASN A 4 26.31 6.75 9.26
N THR A 5 26.61 6.58 7.98
CA THR A 5 25.60 6.88 6.96
C THR A 5 24.64 5.70 6.82
N VAL A 6 23.57 5.70 7.62
CA VAL A 6 22.42 4.82 7.37
C VAL A 6 21.87 5.18 6.00
N ARG A 7 22.02 4.29 5.02
CA ARG A 7 21.59 4.55 3.66
C ARG A 7 20.09 4.32 3.55
N LEU A 8 19.31 5.37 3.80
CA LEU A 8 17.87 5.35 3.62
C LEU A 8 17.53 5.14 2.14
N LEU A 9 16.67 4.14 1.87
CA LEU A 9 16.22 3.83 0.52
C LEU A 9 15.17 4.85 0.10
N LYS A 10 15.39 5.47 -1.06
CA LYS A 10 14.38 6.30 -1.74
C LYS A 10 14.16 5.75 -3.13
N VAL A 11 12.92 5.44 -3.46
CA VAL A 11 12.53 4.89 -4.76
C VAL A 11 11.37 5.69 -5.31
N ASP A 12 11.56 6.22 -6.52
CA ASP A 12 10.54 6.94 -7.25
C ASP A 12 9.85 6.00 -8.23
N TYR A 13 8.52 6.03 -8.24
CA TYR A 13 7.69 5.16 -9.04
C TYR A 13 6.68 5.98 -9.82
N TRP A 14 6.35 5.49 -11.01
CA TRP A 14 5.21 5.95 -11.79
C TRP A 14 4.05 4.96 -11.63
N PHE A 15 2.86 5.46 -11.31
CA PHE A 15 1.64 4.67 -11.18
C PHE A 15 0.57 5.15 -12.16
N ARG A 16 -0.17 4.19 -12.70
CA ARG A 16 -1.41 4.43 -13.44
C ARG A 16 -2.42 3.34 -13.08
N THR A 17 -3.60 3.76 -12.67
CA THR A 17 -4.75 2.89 -12.42
C THR A 17 -5.96 3.41 -13.16
N GLU A 18 -6.88 2.51 -13.47
CA GLU A 18 -8.16 2.80 -14.10
C GLU A 18 -9.25 2.04 -13.36
N SER A 19 -10.20 2.80 -12.83
CA SER A 19 -11.39 2.27 -12.16
C SER A 19 -12.57 2.36 -13.12
N MET A 20 -13.28 1.26 -13.31
CA MET A 20 -14.45 1.16 -14.18
C MET A 20 -15.63 0.64 -13.37
N ILE A 21 -16.80 1.24 -13.56
CA ILE A 21 -18.06 0.74 -12.99
C ILE A 21 -18.85 0.14 -14.14
N TYR A 22 -19.21 -1.13 -14.04
CA TYR A 22 -19.95 -1.84 -15.08
C TYR A 22 -21.02 -2.73 -14.46
N ASP A 23 -22.21 -2.76 -15.06
CA ASP A 23 -23.30 -3.66 -14.66
C ASP A 23 -23.12 -5.08 -15.23
N ASP A 24 -22.46 -5.16 -16.39
CA ASP A 24 -22.20 -6.40 -17.12
C ASP A 24 -20.74 -6.44 -17.59
N LEU A 25 -20.07 -7.58 -17.34
CA LEU A 25 -18.69 -7.83 -17.75
C LEU A 25 -18.53 -7.74 -19.28
N ASP A 26 -19.55 -8.16 -20.04
CA ASP A 26 -19.50 -8.20 -21.50
C ASP A 26 -19.51 -6.80 -22.14
N ASN A 27 -19.92 -5.77 -21.40
CA ASN A 27 -19.94 -4.38 -21.86
C ASN A 27 -18.91 -3.50 -21.15
N LYS A 28 -17.94 -4.08 -20.44
CA LYS A 28 -16.95 -3.34 -19.63
C LYS A 28 -16.30 -2.16 -20.36
N GLU A 29 -15.84 -2.33 -21.59
CA GLU A 29 -15.13 -1.28 -22.35
C GLU A 29 -15.99 -0.07 -22.71
N LYS A 30 -17.32 -0.22 -22.72
CA LYS A 30 -18.26 0.87 -23.05
C LYS A 30 -18.67 1.69 -21.83
N ASN A 31 -18.31 1.23 -20.63
CA ASN A 31 -18.75 1.83 -19.40
C ASN A 31 -17.82 2.96 -18.93
N PRO A 32 -18.34 3.93 -18.16
CA PRO A 32 -17.54 5.03 -17.64
C PRO A 32 -16.34 4.54 -16.85
N SER A 33 -15.16 5.09 -17.16
CA SER A 33 -13.93 4.85 -16.43
C SER A 33 -13.34 6.14 -15.89
N THR A 34 -12.63 6.02 -14.77
CA THR A 34 -11.80 7.08 -14.20
C THR A 34 -10.36 6.60 -14.13
N VAL A 35 -9.46 7.34 -14.77
CA VAL A 35 -8.02 7.07 -14.73
C VAL A 35 -7.37 7.98 -13.70
N ILE A 36 -6.51 7.42 -12.86
CA ILE A 36 -5.59 8.17 -11.99
C ILE A 36 -4.17 7.78 -12.36
N SER A 37 -3.32 8.79 -12.64
CA SER A 37 -1.90 8.59 -12.85
C SER A 37 -1.08 9.65 -12.13
N GLY A 38 0.04 9.24 -11.56
CA GLY A 38 0.96 10.12 -10.87
C GLY A 38 2.28 9.45 -10.54
N ASN A 39 3.25 10.27 -10.17
CA ASN A 39 4.51 9.85 -9.60
C ASN A 39 4.38 9.84 -8.08
N PHE A 40 4.97 8.82 -7.46
CA PHE A 40 5.04 8.72 -6.01
C PHE A 40 6.43 8.29 -5.58
N THR A 41 6.80 8.67 -4.38
CA THR A 41 8.06 8.28 -3.76
C THR A 41 7.74 7.34 -2.61
N PHE A 42 8.50 6.25 -2.53
CA PHE A 42 8.67 5.46 -1.32
C PHE A 42 10.02 5.84 -0.69
N GLU A 43 10.03 6.12 0.60
CA GLU A 43 11.24 6.43 1.35
C GLU A 43 11.25 5.71 2.69
N THR A 44 12.36 5.05 3.01
CA THR A 44 12.61 4.52 4.36
C THR A 44 12.97 5.68 5.27
N LEU A 45 12.22 5.84 6.36
CA LEU A 45 12.47 6.83 7.40
C LEU A 45 13.33 6.25 8.52
N HIS A 46 13.07 5.00 8.89
CA HIS A 46 13.78 4.32 9.96
C HIS A 46 14.06 2.87 9.61
N HIS A 47 15.18 2.35 10.11
CA HIS A 47 15.54 0.93 10.10
C HIS A 47 16.17 0.60 11.45
N ASP A 48 15.61 -0.39 12.13
CA ASP A 48 16.16 -0.87 13.40
C ASP A 48 17.07 -2.09 13.20
N ILE A 49 17.81 -2.45 14.25
CA ILE A 49 18.76 -3.57 14.25
C ILE A 49 18.10 -4.95 14.10
N GLU A 50 16.81 -5.05 14.42
CA GLU A 50 16.03 -6.28 14.30
C GLU A 50 15.47 -6.44 12.88
N GLY A 51 15.54 -5.40 12.06
CA GLY A 51 15.09 -5.35 10.67
C GLY A 51 13.72 -4.71 10.49
N GLY A 52 13.13 -4.13 11.54
CA GLY A 52 11.91 -3.33 11.42
C GLY A 52 12.19 -2.05 10.62
N MET A 53 11.26 -1.71 9.74
CA MET A 53 11.36 -0.53 8.88
C MET A 53 10.10 0.32 8.97
N LEU A 54 10.31 1.63 9.10
CA LEU A 54 9.28 2.64 8.89
C LEU A 54 9.48 3.26 7.51
N GLY A 55 8.47 3.19 6.66
CA GLY A 55 8.47 3.80 5.33
C GLY A 55 7.37 4.85 5.18
N ARG A 56 7.58 5.78 4.26
CA ARG A 56 6.61 6.79 3.84
C ARG A 56 6.36 6.68 2.35
N PHE A 57 5.09 6.71 1.96
CA PHE A 57 4.67 6.92 0.58
C PHE A 57 4.09 8.33 0.44
N SER A 58 4.51 9.05 -0.60
CA SER A 58 4.02 10.40 -0.88
C SER A 58 3.81 10.60 -2.38
N LEU A 59 2.71 11.26 -2.74
CA LEU A 59 2.49 11.71 -4.11
C LEU A 59 3.44 12.88 -4.41
N THR A 60 4.24 12.76 -5.47
CA THR A 60 5.15 13.83 -5.89
C THR A 60 4.59 14.62 -7.06
N GLN A 61 3.86 13.97 -7.97
CA GLN A 61 3.26 14.62 -9.13
C GLN A 61 1.96 13.94 -9.55
N CYS A 62 0.89 14.70 -9.70
CA CYS A 62 -0.33 14.22 -10.35
C CYS A 62 -0.27 14.47 -11.86
N ASN A 63 -0.48 13.43 -12.67
CA ASN A 63 -0.46 13.53 -14.14
C ASN A 63 -1.86 13.66 -14.76
N THR A 64 -2.91 13.19 -14.07
CA THR A 64 -4.30 13.19 -14.57
C THR A 64 -5.17 14.34 -14.04
N GLY A 65 -4.63 15.18 -13.15
CA GLY A 65 -5.34 16.33 -12.56
C GLY A 65 -6.44 15.99 -11.55
N ASN A 66 -6.76 14.71 -11.35
CA ASN A 66 -7.82 14.22 -10.46
C ASN A 66 -7.29 13.44 -9.24
N CYS A 67 -6.01 13.58 -8.89
CA CYS A 67 -5.41 12.88 -7.75
C CYS A 67 -5.82 13.46 -6.38
N GLY A 68 -6.40 14.66 -6.35
CA GLY A 68 -6.62 15.42 -5.13
C GLY A 68 -5.30 15.85 -4.48
N ASN A 69 -5.31 16.00 -3.15
CA ASN A 69 -4.10 16.23 -2.35
C ASN A 69 -4.01 15.16 -1.24
N PRO A 70 -3.63 13.92 -1.60
CA PRO A 70 -3.57 12.84 -0.64
C PRO A 70 -2.43 13.08 0.34
N SER A 71 -2.72 12.97 1.62
CA SER A 71 -1.67 12.98 2.63
C SER A 71 -0.75 11.75 2.50
N PRO A 72 0.53 11.88 2.89
CA PRO A 72 1.43 10.75 2.96
C PRO A 72 0.87 9.63 3.83
N ILE A 73 1.14 8.38 3.43
CA ILE A 73 0.86 7.21 4.27
C ILE A 73 2.18 6.67 4.81
N TYR A 74 2.12 6.18 6.04
CA TYR A 74 3.27 5.59 6.72
C TYR A 74 3.01 4.11 6.87
N ILE A 75 4.02 3.28 6.62
CA ILE A 75 3.91 1.84 6.75
C ILE A 75 5.04 1.31 7.61
N SER A 76 4.71 0.36 8.50
CA SER A 76 5.69 -0.43 9.22
C SER A 76 5.75 -1.83 8.62
N PHE A 77 6.96 -2.34 8.38
CA PHE A 77 7.16 -3.69 7.86
C PHE A 77 8.53 -4.24 8.26
N GLN A 78 8.63 -5.56 8.31
CA GLN A 78 9.88 -6.26 8.61
C GLN A 78 10.68 -6.47 7.33
N GLN A 79 11.99 -6.21 7.34
CA GLN A 79 12.89 -6.51 6.23
C GLN A 79 12.89 -8.01 5.94
N GLY A 80 12.66 -8.38 4.68
CA GLY A 80 12.51 -9.78 4.27
C GLY A 80 11.20 -10.43 4.72
N GLY A 81 10.35 -9.69 5.44
CA GLY A 81 8.98 -10.06 5.74
C GLY A 81 8.09 -9.87 4.52
N ASN A 82 7.00 -10.64 4.51
CA ASN A 82 6.01 -10.63 3.44
C ASN A 82 4.88 -9.62 3.71
N ASN A 83 4.65 -9.23 4.96
CA ASN A 83 3.51 -8.41 5.36
C ASN A 83 3.88 -7.00 5.83
N VAL A 84 3.01 -6.04 5.46
CA VAL A 84 2.89 -4.77 6.18
C VAL A 84 2.30 -5.08 7.55
N GLN A 85 2.98 -4.65 8.60
CA GLN A 85 2.54 -4.86 9.98
C GLN A 85 1.54 -3.79 10.40
N HIS A 86 1.84 -2.53 10.09
CA HIS A 86 0.99 -1.40 10.45
C HIS A 86 0.89 -0.42 9.28
N VAL A 87 -0.29 0.18 9.12
CA VAL A 87 -0.48 1.38 8.32
C VAL A 87 -0.82 2.51 9.27
N LEU A 88 -0.11 3.62 9.10
CA LEU A 88 0.01 4.69 10.08
C LEU A 88 -0.29 6.01 9.39
N LYS A 89 -0.80 6.97 10.15
CA LYS A 89 -1.03 8.35 9.69
C LYS A 89 -0.13 9.33 10.44
N ALA A 90 0.12 10.49 9.83
CA ALA A 90 0.81 11.56 10.52
C ALA A 90 0.01 12.03 11.75
N ALA A 91 0.71 12.46 12.79
CA ALA A 91 0.08 12.85 14.05
C ALA A 91 -0.81 14.09 13.95
N ASP A 92 -0.44 15.02 13.06
CA ASP A 92 -1.15 16.26 12.74
C ASP A 92 -2.39 16.03 11.86
N GLU A 93 -2.53 14.85 11.24
CA GLU A 93 -3.74 14.50 10.52
C GLU A 93 -4.88 14.12 11.47
N PRO A 94 -6.01 14.85 11.47
CA PRO A 94 -7.12 14.55 12.36
C PRO A 94 -7.78 13.20 12.03
N LYS A 95 -7.86 12.82 10.74
CA LYS A 95 -8.52 11.59 10.27
C LYS A 95 -7.80 11.01 9.07
N ALA A 96 -7.47 9.72 9.12
CA ALA A 96 -7.01 8.99 7.93
C ALA A 96 -8.20 8.76 6.98
N THR A 97 -7.99 9.05 5.70
CA THR A 97 -8.95 8.79 4.64
C THR A 97 -8.35 7.81 3.63
N TRP A 98 -9.20 7.00 3.01
CA TRP A 98 -8.77 6.18 1.89
C TRP A 98 -8.23 7.06 0.76
N ASN A 99 -7.03 6.73 0.28
CA ASN A 99 -6.45 7.35 -0.90
C ASN A 99 -5.73 6.28 -1.75
N PHE A 100 -5.33 6.64 -2.96
CA PHE A 100 -4.74 5.68 -3.90
C PHE A 100 -3.32 5.22 -3.49
N LEU A 101 -2.63 5.92 -2.57
CA LEU A 101 -1.33 5.47 -2.05
C LEU A 101 -1.46 4.16 -1.28
N TYR A 102 -2.61 3.91 -0.62
CA TYR A 102 -2.90 2.62 0.01
C TYR A 102 -2.93 1.49 -1.02
N ALA A 103 -3.56 1.71 -2.17
CA ALA A 103 -3.62 0.72 -3.25
C ALA A 103 -2.21 0.43 -3.80
N ILE A 104 -1.39 1.47 -3.96
CA ILE A 104 0.00 1.34 -4.38
C ILE A 104 0.81 0.51 -3.37
N ALA A 105 0.76 0.85 -2.09
CA ALA A 105 1.45 0.08 -1.05
C ALA A 105 1.04 -1.39 -1.09
N ASN A 106 -0.27 -1.67 -1.26
CA ASN A 106 -0.79 -3.03 -1.44
C ASN A 106 -0.24 -3.74 -2.66
N THR A 107 -0.03 -3.06 -3.78
CA THR A 107 0.53 -3.68 -4.99
C THR A 107 1.99 -4.10 -4.82
N ILE A 108 2.72 -3.44 -3.91
CA ILE A 108 4.15 -3.68 -3.68
C ILE A 108 4.35 -4.77 -2.62
N TYR A 109 3.63 -4.72 -1.49
CA TYR A 109 3.77 -5.75 -0.46
C TYR A 109 3.03 -7.04 -0.85
N THR A 110 3.50 -8.20 -0.37
CA THR A 110 2.93 -9.50 -0.72
C THR A 110 2.64 -10.31 0.53
N PRO A 111 1.38 -10.43 0.99
CA PRO A 111 1.05 -11.01 2.29
C PRO A 111 1.32 -12.51 2.47
N ALA A 112 2.09 -13.14 1.58
CA ALA A 112 2.31 -14.57 1.56
C ALA A 112 2.89 -15.09 2.88
N GLU A 113 2.31 -16.17 3.39
CA GLU A 113 2.86 -16.93 4.50
C GLU A 113 3.71 -18.07 3.94
N TYR A 114 4.90 -18.26 4.54
CA TYR A 114 5.85 -19.26 4.07
C TYR A 114 5.31 -20.66 4.36
N GLY A 115 5.21 -21.49 3.32
CA GLY A 115 4.78 -22.88 3.45
C GLY A 115 3.30 -23.14 3.16
N ASP A 116 2.48 -22.09 3.02
CA ASP A 116 1.03 -22.22 2.85
C ASP A 116 0.57 -22.45 1.39
N GLY A 117 1.52 -22.61 0.47
CA GLY A 117 1.27 -22.90 -0.93
C GLY A 117 0.69 -21.72 -1.71
N ASP A 118 0.07 -21.99 -2.86
CA ASP A 118 -0.38 -20.92 -3.77
C ASP A 118 -1.72 -20.29 -3.33
N ALA A 119 -2.55 -20.97 -2.56
CA ALA A 119 -3.85 -20.48 -2.11
C ALA A 119 -3.87 -20.36 -0.59
N GLN A 120 -3.86 -19.14 -0.08
CA GLN A 120 -3.66 -18.85 1.33
C GLN A 120 -4.76 -17.94 1.87
N THR A 121 -5.00 -17.99 3.18
CA THR A 121 -5.86 -17.01 3.86
C THR A 121 -4.97 -16.21 4.80
N VAL A 122 -4.74 -14.95 4.46
CA VAL A 122 -3.73 -14.11 5.07
C VAL A 122 -4.39 -12.97 5.83
N ASN A 123 -3.83 -12.65 7.00
CA ASN A 123 -4.22 -11.46 7.73
C ASN A 123 -3.54 -10.25 7.10
N THR A 124 -4.34 -9.30 6.62
CA THR A 124 -3.86 -8.00 6.17
C THR A 124 -4.22 -6.95 7.19
N VAL A 125 -3.57 -5.78 7.09
CA VAL A 125 -3.93 -4.58 7.85
C VAL A 125 -5.37 -4.10 7.63
N TYR A 126 -6.07 -4.61 6.61
CA TYR A 126 -7.46 -4.25 6.28
C TYR A 126 -8.47 -5.29 6.75
N GLY A 127 -8.01 -6.46 7.18
CA GLY A 127 -8.85 -7.61 7.47
C GLY A 127 -8.29 -8.91 6.89
N LYS A 128 -9.08 -9.97 6.95
CA LYS A 128 -8.65 -11.31 6.56
C LYS A 128 -9.08 -11.61 5.13
N CYS A 129 -8.13 -11.89 4.25
CA CYS A 129 -8.39 -12.08 2.82
C CYS A 129 -7.90 -13.43 2.33
N ARG A 130 -8.63 -14.05 1.40
CA ARG A 130 -8.11 -15.18 0.63
C ARG A 130 -7.27 -14.66 -0.52
N VAL A 131 -6.08 -15.21 -0.69
CA VAL A 131 -5.13 -14.78 -1.73
C VAL A 131 -4.65 -15.98 -2.51
N TYR A 132 -4.62 -15.84 -3.84
CA TYR A 132 -4.06 -16.80 -4.77
C TYR A 132 -2.82 -16.21 -5.42
N PHE A 133 -1.72 -16.91 -5.26
CA PHE A 133 -0.44 -16.66 -5.87
C PHE A 133 -0.27 -17.59 -7.08
N GLY A 134 0.41 -17.09 -8.10
CA GLY A 134 0.73 -17.88 -9.28
C GLY A 134 1.89 -17.28 -10.04
N ARG A 135 2.50 -18.09 -10.90
CA ARG A 135 3.60 -17.68 -11.76
C ARG A 135 3.25 -17.97 -13.22
N PRO A 136 2.56 -17.03 -13.89
CA PRO A 136 2.28 -17.16 -15.33
C PRO A 136 3.57 -17.28 -16.13
N GLU A 137 3.54 -17.95 -17.29
CA GLU A 137 4.73 -18.13 -18.14
C GLU A 137 5.38 -16.79 -18.55
N ASP A 138 4.58 -15.73 -18.71
CA ASP A 138 4.98 -14.40 -19.13
C ASP A 138 5.27 -13.44 -17.97
N LYS A 139 5.03 -13.84 -16.71
CA LYS A 139 5.10 -12.94 -15.54
C LYS A 139 5.90 -13.55 -14.40
N LYS A 140 6.65 -12.69 -13.71
CA LYS A 140 7.36 -13.11 -12.49
C LYS A 140 6.39 -13.57 -11.40
N PHE A 141 5.21 -12.96 -11.31
CA PHE A 141 4.24 -13.22 -10.25
C PHE A 141 2.84 -12.67 -10.59
N ARG A 142 1.80 -13.37 -10.16
CA ARG A 142 0.41 -12.90 -10.15
C ARG A 142 -0.17 -13.13 -8.76
N ARG A 143 -0.82 -12.11 -8.23
CA ARG A 143 -1.62 -12.20 -7.02
C ARG A 143 -3.07 -11.88 -7.33
N MET A 144 -3.99 -12.71 -6.85
CA MET A 144 -5.43 -12.45 -6.88
C MET A 144 -5.95 -12.47 -5.45
N ILE A 145 -6.62 -11.38 -5.07
CA ILE A 145 -7.28 -11.28 -3.77
C ILE A 145 -8.75 -11.63 -3.98
N ASP A 146 -9.28 -12.49 -3.13
CA ASP A 146 -10.66 -12.98 -3.14
C ASP A 146 -11.19 -13.01 -1.70
N LYS A 147 -12.51 -12.92 -1.51
CA LYS A 147 -13.20 -13.09 -0.22
C LYS A 147 -12.47 -12.44 0.97
N CYS A 148 -12.53 -11.11 1.06
CA CYS A 148 -12.00 -10.36 2.20
C CYS A 148 -13.08 -10.09 3.25
N GLU A 149 -12.81 -10.50 4.48
CA GLU A 149 -13.51 -10.06 5.69
C GLU A 149 -12.81 -8.80 6.21
N LEU A 150 -13.33 -7.64 5.81
CA LEU A 150 -12.79 -6.34 6.25
C LEU A 150 -13.22 -6.03 7.68
N GLY A 151 -12.31 -5.50 8.49
CA GLY A 151 -12.58 -5.12 9.88
C GLY A 151 -13.53 -3.92 10.03
N HIS A 152 -14.26 -3.87 11.15
CA HIS A 152 -15.34 -2.92 11.49
C HIS A 152 -15.07 -1.44 11.16
N GLY A 153 -16.01 -0.81 10.45
CA GLY A 153 -16.15 0.65 10.37
C GLY A 153 -17.43 1.06 9.62
N VAL A 154 -18.35 1.75 10.29
CA VAL A 154 -19.66 2.20 9.77
C VAL A 154 -19.50 3.36 8.76
N ASN A 155 -18.27 3.78 8.48
CA ASN A 155 -17.90 4.79 7.48
C ASN A 155 -16.85 4.21 6.52
N PHE A 156 -17.28 3.73 5.35
CA PHE A 156 -16.43 3.09 4.33
C PHE A 156 -15.31 3.99 3.77
N THR A 157 -15.31 5.28 4.09
CA THR A 157 -14.30 6.27 3.63
C THR A 157 -13.24 6.58 4.68
N ARG A 158 -13.44 6.18 5.95
CA ARG A 158 -12.55 6.47 7.06
C ARG A 158 -11.89 5.20 7.58
N PHE A 159 -10.61 5.31 7.88
CA PHE A 159 -9.90 4.30 8.64
C PHE A 159 -9.91 4.67 10.13
N GLU A 160 -10.86 4.11 10.86
CA GLU A 160 -10.87 4.21 12.31
C GLU A 160 -9.87 3.20 12.90
N GLY A 161 -9.15 3.59 13.97
CA GLY A 161 -8.18 2.71 14.64
C GLY A 161 -6.76 2.68 14.04
N ILE A 162 -6.45 3.46 13.00
CA ILE A 162 -5.07 3.65 12.55
C ILE A 162 -4.25 4.34 13.64
N GLU A 163 -3.14 3.71 14.01
CA GLU A 163 -2.15 4.25 14.94
C GLU A 163 -1.54 5.55 14.37
N LYS A 164 -1.33 6.51 15.27
CA LYS A 164 -0.64 7.77 14.94
C LYS A 164 0.85 7.54 15.02
N VAL A 165 1.59 8.11 14.07
CA VAL A 165 3.04 8.22 14.14
C VAL A 165 3.41 9.67 14.42
N GLU A 166 4.06 9.89 15.57
CA GLU A 166 4.92 11.03 15.82
C GLU A 166 6.35 10.57 15.54
N TYR A 167 6.90 10.98 14.41
CA TYR A 167 8.28 10.67 14.04
C TYR A 167 9.01 11.98 13.79
N ASP A 168 9.95 12.28 14.67
CA ASP A 168 10.89 13.39 14.53
C ASP A 168 12.29 12.78 14.39
N GLN A 169 12.99 13.15 13.32
CA GLN A 169 14.36 12.73 13.12
C GLN A 169 15.19 14.00 12.99
N ASP A 170 16.04 14.25 13.98
CA ASP A 170 17.09 15.26 13.86
C ASP A 170 17.98 14.85 12.67
N VAL A 171 17.94 15.66 11.60
CA VAL A 171 18.83 15.54 10.43
C VAL A 171 20.08 16.38 10.67
#